data_AF-A0A8H7IDG1-F1
#
_entry.id   AF-A0A8H7IDG1-F1
#
_cell.length_a   1.000
_cell.length_b   1.000
_cell.length_c   1.000
_cell.angle_alpha   90.00
_cell.angle_beta   90.00
_cell.angle_gamma   90.00
#
_symmetry.space_group_name_H-M   'P 1'
#
loop_
_entity.id
_entity.type
_entity.pdbx_description
1 polymer ?
#
loop_
_entity_poly.entity_id
_entity_poly.type
_entity_poly.pdbx_seq_one_letter_code
_entity_poly.pdbx_strand_id
1 'polypeptide(L)'
;MNPSNVLANVPEANQVADTLAQEWKEAESALRMTKERMMGTKGIIPEYSVGEKVWLDARNVEICSNSNKLDPKCLGPFKIVEKISSHAYRLELPNSLKIHNVFYVGLLSKVHKSTSQPFPECPPPETIEGEEEYKVEQIIDSKRQQGKWFYLIKWRGYGPEDNSWNPKSC
;
A
#
# COMPACT_ATOMS: atom_id res chain seq x y z
N MET A 1 -8.82 36.93 -15.83
CA MET A 1 -9.12 38.38 -15.81
C MET A 1 -8.50 38.97 -17.07
N ASN A 2 -9.28 39.61 -17.93
CA ASN A 2 -8.79 40.19 -19.19
C ASN A 2 -8.02 41.50 -18.91
N PRO A 3 -6.75 41.64 -19.33
CA PRO A 3 -6.09 42.93 -19.29
C PRO A 3 -6.68 43.83 -20.39
N SER A 4 -7.12 45.01 -19.98
CA SER A 4 -7.69 46.05 -20.83
C SER A 4 -6.77 46.37 -22.01
N ASN A 5 -7.32 46.32 -23.23
CA ASN A 5 -6.65 46.67 -24.49
C ASN A 5 -6.53 48.20 -24.64
N VAL A 6 -5.82 48.84 -23.72
CA VAL A 6 -5.51 50.27 -23.79
C VAL A 6 -4.12 50.39 -24.39
N LEU A 7 -4.03 50.64 -25.70
CA LEU A 7 -2.79 50.99 -26.37
C LEU A 7 -2.32 52.34 -25.81
N ALA A 8 -1.42 52.30 -24.83
CA ALA A 8 -0.76 53.49 -24.35
C ALA A 8 0.14 54.03 -25.48
N ASN A 9 0.17 55.34 -25.66
CA ASN A 9 0.94 56.02 -26.72
C ASN A 9 2.47 56.01 -26.44
N VAL A 10 2.93 55.10 -25.59
CA VAL A 10 4.32 54.94 -25.11
C VAL A 10 4.84 53.61 -25.65
N PRO A 11 5.78 53.63 -26.61
CA PRO A 11 6.27 52.42 -27.28
C PRO A 11 6.89 51.40 -26.31
N GLU A 12 7.57 51.85 -25.26
CA GLU A 12 8.16 50.94 -24.27
C GLU A 12 7.10 50.19 -23.46
N ALA A 13 5.96 50.82 -23.15
CA ALA A 13 4.89 50.19 -22.37
C ALA A 13 4.20 49.06 -23.16
N ASN A 14 4.03 49.25 -24.47
CA ASN A 14 3.47 48.22 -25.35
C ASN A 14 4.45 47.04 -25.52
N GLN A 15 5.75 47.30 -25.63
CA GLN A 15 6.76 46.23 -25.67
C GLN A 15 6.75 45.37 -24.40
N VAL A 16 6.66 45.98 -23.22
CA VAL A 16 6.59 45.23 -21.94
C VAL A 16 5.30 44.42 -21.84
N ALA A 17 4.18 44.93 -22.34
CA ALA A 17 2.92 44.20 -22.37
C ALA A 17 2.99 42.99 -23.32
N ASP A 18 3.61 43.14 -24.48
CA ASP A 18 3.81 42.07 -25.45
C ASP A 18 4.75 40.98 -24.91
N THR A 19 5.86 41.36 -24.27
CA THR A 19 6.77 40.39 -23.63
C THR A 19 6.07 39.60 -22.53
N LEU A 20 5.29 40.29 -21.69
CA LEU A 20 4.56 39.65 -20.62
C LEU A 20 3.53 38.66 -21.19
N ALA A 21 2.78 39.06 -22.23
CA ALA A 21 1.83 38.18 -22.89
C ALA A 21 2.48 36.94 -23.52
N GLN A 22 3.69 37.08 -24.06
CA GLN A 22 4.46 35.97 -24.61
C GLN A 22 4.95 35.01 -23.51
N GLU A 23 5.45 35.54 -22.40
CA GLU A 23 5.86 34.74 -21.22
C GLU A 23 4.67 33.99 -20.61
N TRP A 24 3.50 34.64 -20.47
CA TRP A 24 2.27 33.98 -20.00
C TRP A 24 1.86 32.82 -20.91
N LYS A 25 1.93 33.02 -22.22
CA LYS A 25 1.59 31.98 -23.21
C LYS A 25 2.57 30.80 -23.15
N GLU A 26 3.86 31.09 -22.94
CA GLU A 26 4.87 30.06 -22.75
C GLU A 26 4.60 29.27 -21.47
N ALA A 27 4.37 29.94 -20.35
CA ALA A 27 4.04 29.33 -19.07
C ALA A 27 2.76 28.46 -19.14
N GLU A 28 1.70 28.95 -19.78
CA GLU A 28 0.47 28.18 -19.98
C GLU A 28 0.72 26.94 -20.85
N SER A 29 1.53 27.06 -21.91
CA SER A 29 1.87 25.93 -22.76
C SER A 29 2.69 24.88 -22.00
N ALA A 30 3.65 25.29 -21.17
CA ALA A 30 4.45 24.41 -20.34
C ALA A 30 3.61 23.69 -19.28
N LEU A 31 2.68 24.41 -18.64
CA LEU A 31 1.71 23.84 -17.71
C LEU A 31 0.81 22.81 -18.40
N ARG A 32 0.31 23.12 -19.60
CA ARG A 32 -0.50 22.19 -20.41
C ARG A 32 0.28 20.92 -20.77
N MET A 33 1.49 21.06 -21.30
CA MET A 33 2.35 19.93 -21.67
C MET A 33 2.68 19.05 -20.46
N THR A 34 2.94 19.66 -19.30
CA THR A 34 3.17 18.92 -18.04
C THR A 34 1.91 18.17 -17.60
N LYS A 35 0.74 18.82 -17.67
CA LYS A 35 -0.55 18.19 -17.36
C LYS A 35 -0.84 17.01 -18.29
N GLU A 36 -0.58 17.14 -19.59
CA GLU A 36 -0.78 16.06 -20.56
C GLU A 36 0.17 14.87 -20.28
N ARG A 37 1.44 15.13 -19.98
CA ARG A 37 2.40 14.09 -19.57
C ARG A 37 1.96 13.38 -18.28
N MET A 38 1.43 14.11 -17.31
CA MET A 38 0.89 13.55 -16.06
C MET A 38 -0.42 12.76 -16.28
N MET A 39 -1.26 13.18 -17.24
CA MET A 39 -2.50 12.48 -17.57
C MET A 39 -2.29 11.23 -18.43
N GLY A 40 -1.18 11.13 -19.17
CA GLY A 40 -0.83 9.94 -19.96
C GLY A 40 -0.60 8.68 -19.11
N THR A 41 -0.36 8.87 -17.81
CA THR A 41 -0.28 7.81 -16.78
C THR A 41 -1.62 7.60 -16.07
N LYS A 42 -2.76 7.86 -16.71
CA LYS A 42 -4.04 7.29 -16.28
C LYS A 42 -3.99 5.77 -16.51
N GLY A 43 -3.24 5.10 -15.63
CA GLY A 43 -3.05 3.67 -15.64
C GLY A 43 -4.41 2.99 -15.62
N ILE A 44 -4.54 1.96 -16.44
CA ILE A 44 -5.66 1.03 -16.40
C ILE A 44 -5.82 0.61 -14.94
N ILE A 45 -6.94 0.98 -14.34
CA ILE A 45 -7.22 0.64 -12.95
C ILE A 45 -7.43 -0.88 -12.92
N PRO A 46 -6.60 -1.65 -12.21
CA PRO A 46 -6.79 -3.09 -12.13
C PRO A 46 -8.13 -3.38 -11.45
N GLU A 47 -8.96 -4.17 -12.12
CA GLU A 47 -10.23 -4.63 -11.58
C GLU A 47 -10.05 -6.05 -10.99
N TYR A 48 -10.66 -6.24 -9.82
CA TYR A 48 -10.62 -7.48 -9.05
C TYR A 48 -12.02 -7.94 -8.73
N SER A 49 -12.21 -9.26 -8.64
CA SER A 49 -13.50 -9.84 -8.27
C SER A 49 -13.59 -10.12 -6.77
N VAL A 50 -14.79 -10.01 -6.21
CA VAL A 50 -15.05 -10.45 -4.83
C VAL A 50 -14.76 -11.94 -4.71
N GLY A 51 -14.01 -12.33 -3.68
CA GLY A 51 -13.52 -13.70 -3.46
C GLY A 51 -12.17 -14.02 -4.10
N GLU A 52 -11.62 -13.13 -4.94
CA GLU A 52 -10.27 -13.28 -5.47
C GLU A 52 -9.21 -13.07 -4.37
N LYS A 53 -8.10 -13.80 -4.47
CA LYS A 53 -6.96 -13.63 -3.58
C LYS A 53 -5.98 -12.63 -4.18
N VAL A 54 -5.55 -11.64 -3.40
CA VAL A 54 -4.64 -10.56 -3.82
C VAL A 54 -3.49 -10.40 -2.83
N TRP A 55 -2.33 -10.04 -3.34
CA TRP A 55 -1.22 -9.57 -2.52
C TRP A 55 -1.44 -8.12 -2.13
N LEU A 56 -1.25 -7.81 -0.85
CA LEU A 56 -1.27 -6.45 -0.33
C LEU A 56 0.17 -5.94 -0.23
N ASP A 57 0.43 -4.77 -0.79
CA ASP A 57 1.71 -4.09 -0.66
C ASP A 57 1.90 -3.54 0.77
N ALA A 58 3.02 -3.90 1.38
CA ALA A 58 3.37 -3.59 2.76
C ALA A 58 3.96 -2.20 2.98
N ARG A 59 4.17 -1.38 1.92
CA ARG A 59 4.85 -0.07 2.02
C ARG A 59 4.30 0.86 3.11
N ASN A 60 3.01 0.71 3.46
CA ASN A 60 2.32 1.52 4.45
C ASN A 60 1.76 0.68 5.62
N VAL A 61 2.29 -0.53 5.83
CA VAL A 61 1.81 -1.46 6.86
C VAL A 61 2.97 -1.81 7.79
N GLU A 62 2.81 -1.51 9.06
CA GLU A 62 3.77 -1.92 10.10
C GLU A 62 3.47 -3.37 10.50
N ILE A 63 4.36 -4.31 10.14
CA ILE A 63 4.08 -5.75 10.24
C ILE A 63 4.95 -6.42 11.30
N CYS A 64 6.28 -6.22 11.27
CA CYS A 64 7.18 -7.12 11.98
C CYS A 64 8.32 -6.48 12.77
N SER A 65 8.77 -5.25 12.52
CA SER A 65 9.99 -4.84 13.25
C SER A 65 10.33 -3.35 13.29
N ASN A 66 11.35 -3.06 14.10
CA ASN A 66 12.04 -1.78 14.26
C ASN A 66 12.78 -1.29 12.99
N SER A 67 12.70 -1.99 11.84
CA SER A 67 13.41 -1.59 10.61
C SER A 67 12.67 -1.94 9.31
N ASN A 68 12.23 -0.91 8.57
CA ASN A 68 11.53 -1.01 7.27
C ASN A 68 12.28 -1.77 6.16
N LYS A 69 13.58 -2.06 6.32
CA LYS A 69 14.42 -2.68 5.27
C LYS A 69 14.26 -4.21 5.21
N LEU A 70 13.94 -4.84 6.34
CA LEU A 70 13.80 -6.29 6.44
C LEU A 70 12.34 -6.75 6.41
N ASP A 71 11.40 -5.82 6.49
CA ASP A 71 9.99 -6.15 6.41
C ASP A 71 9.61 -6.66 5.00
N PRO A 72 8.72 -7.65 4.94
CA PRO A 72 8.26 -8.20 3.66
C PRO A 72 7.58 -7.11 2.84
N LYS A 73 7.86 -7.05 1.54
CA LYS A 73 7.29 -6.03 0.63
C LYS A 73 5.82 -6.29 0.28
N CYS A 74 5.40 -7.55 0.30
CA CYS A 74 4.03 -7.96 0.05
C CYS A 74 3.57 -8.90 1.16
N LEU A 75 2.33 -8.70 1.60
CA LEU A 75 1.64 -9.47 2.62
C LEU A 75 0.53 -10.30 2.00
N GLY A 76 0.45 -11.56 2.44
CA GLY A 76 -0.63 -12.49 2.20
C GLY A 76 -1.08 -12.68 0.74
N PRO A 77 -1.75 -13.78 0.45
CA PRO A 77 -2.85 -13.74 -0.51
C PRO A 77 -4.14 -13.51 0.29
N PHE A 78 -4.52 -12.26 0.51
CA PHE A 78 -5.75 -11.91 1.21
C PHE A 78 -6.96 -12.00 0.30
N LYS A 79 -8.09 -12.43 0.84
CA LYS A 79 -9.34 -12.54 0.09
C LYS A 79 -10.04 -11.19 0.02
N ILE A 80 -10.55 -10.82 -1.15
CA ILE A 80 -11.42 -9.65 -1.29
C ILE A 80 -12.81 -10.01 -0.79
N VAL A 81 -13.28 -9.30 0.22
CA VAL A 81 -14.63 -9.45 0.82
C VAL A 81 -15.65 -8.64 0.05
N GLU A 82 -15.30 -7.41 -0.32
CA GLU A 82 -16.25 -6.46 -0.90
C GLU A 82 -15.53 -5.42 -1.76
N LYS A 83 -16.16 -4.99 -2.85
CA LYS A 83 -15.73 -3.82 -3.64
C LYS A 83 -16.46 -2.58 -3.12
N ILE A 84 -15.76 -1.73 -2.37
CA ILE A 84 -16.33 -0.52 -1.78
C ILE A 84 -16.49 0.58 -2.84
N SER A 85 -15.51 0.71 -3.74
CA SER A 85 -15.56 1.67 -4.85
C SER A 85 -14.76 1.17 -6.06
N SER A 86 -14.72 1.96 -7.12
CA SER A 86 -13.87 1.69 -8.29
C SER A 86 -12.39 1.56 -7.94
N HIS A 87 -11.94 2.16 -6.83
CA HIS A 87 -10.54 2.22 -6.43
C HIS A 87 -10.27 1.64 -5.04
N ALA A 88 -11.29 1.18 -4.32
CA ALA A 88 -11.14 0.70 -2.95
C ALA A 88 -11.83 -0.65 -2.74
N TYR A 89 -11.09 -1.60 -2.19
CA TYR A 89 -11.57 -2.96 -1.89
C TYR A 89 -11.37 -3.26 -0.41
N ARG A 90 -12.32 -3.99 0.17
CA ARG A 90 -12.22 -4.53 1.52
C ARG A 90 -11.61 -5.92 1.47
N LEU A 91 -10.57 -6.15 2.26
CA LEU A 91 -9.89 -7.43 2.40
C LEU A 91 -10.27 -8.13 3.70
N GLU A 92 -10.17 -9.46 3.68
CA GLU A 92 -10.22 -10.30 4.87
C GLU A 92 -8.81 -10.36 5.46
N LEU A 93 -8.58 -9.59 6.53
CA LEU A 93 -7.30 -9.54 7.24
C LEU A 93 -7.36 -10.37 8.53
N PRO A 94 -6.25 -10.99 8.94
CA PRO A 94 -6.15 -11.64 10.23
C PRO A 94 -6.25 -10.62 11.37
N ASN A 95 -6.81 -11.04 12.51
CA ASN A 95 -6.99 -10.20 13.70
C ASN A 95 -5.65 -9.73 14.33
N SER A 96 -4.53 -10.39 13.99
CA SER A 96 -3.18 -9.97 14.36
C SER A 96 -2.82 -8.61 13.74
N LEU A 97 -3.26 -8.35 12.51
CA LEU A 97 -3.05 -7.09 11.80
C LEU A 97 -4.08 -6.05 12.22
N LYS A 98 -3.71 -5.17 13.15
CA LYS A 98 -4.54 -4.06 13.62
C LYS A 98 -4.58 -2.87 12.65
N ILE A 99 -4.84 -3.13 11.36
CA ILE A 99 -4.92 -2.12 10.31
C ILE A 99 -6.32 -2.08 9.70
N HIS A 100 -6.67 -0.94 9.11
CA HIS A 100 -7.93 -0.82 8.38
C HIS A 100 -7.94 -1.78 7.19
N ASN A 101 -9.06 -2.49 7.02
CA ASN A 101 -9.19 -3.55 6.01
C ASN A 101 -9.61 -3.05 4.62
N VAL A 102 -9.63 -1.74 4.38
CA VAL A 102 -10.00 -1.14 3.09
C VAL A 102 -8.77 -0.53 2.43
N PHE A 103 -8.44 -0.99 1.23
CA PHE A 103 -7.22 -0.62 0.53
C PHE A 103 -7.46 -0.09 -0.88
N TYR A 104 -6.57 0.80 -1.30
CA TYR A 104 -6.52 1.33 -2.66
C TYR A 104 -6.01 0.27 -3.65
N VAL A 105 -6.62 0.20 -4.83
CA VAL A 105 -6.27 -0.73 -5.93
C VAL A 105 -4.79 -0.78 -6.31
N GLY A 106 -4.08 0.34 -6.21
CA GLY A 106 -2.64 0.40 -6.51
C GLY A 106 -1.74 -0.24 -5.43
N LEU A 107 -2.30 -0.61 -4.28
CA LEU A 107 -1.63 -1.41 -3.25
C LEU A 107 -1.98 -2.90 -3.38
N LEU A 108 -2.85 -3.27 -4.31
CA LEU A 108 -3.25 -4.66 -4.55
C LEU A 108 -2.54 -5.18 -5.78
N SER A 109 -2.12 -6.44 -5.72
CA SER A 109 -1.53 -7.15 -6.86
C SER A 109 -2.17 -8.53 -7.03
N LYS A 110 -2.41 -8.93 -8.29
CA LYS A 110 -2.96 -10.26 -8.59
C LYS A 110 -2.02 -11.35 -8.12
N VAL A 111 -2.59 -12.38 -7.50
CA VAL A 111 -1.84 -13.57 -7.11
C VAL A 111 -1.57 -14.42 -8.36
N HIS A 112 -0.32 -14.46 -8.81
CA HIS A 112 0.09 -15.39 -9.85
C HIS A 112 0.31 -16.78 -9.24
N LYS A 113 -0.59 -17.73 -9.51
CA LYS A 113 -0.40 -19.13 -9.14
C LYS A 113 0.61 -19.75 -10.08
N SER A 114 1.88 -19.81 -9.69
CA SER A 114 2.83 -20.68 -10.37
C SER A 114 2.38 -22.12 -10.16
N THR A 115 2.03 -22.83 -11.23
CA THR A 115 1.52 -24.22 -11.23
C THR A 115 2.41 -25.20 -10.45
N SER A 116 3.69 -24.86 -10.21
CA SER A 116 4.65 -25.70 -9.48
C SER A 116 4.75 -25.47 -7.97
N GLN A 117 4.15 -24.42 -7.40
CA GLN A 117 4.15 -24.18 -5.96
C GLN A 117 2.76 -23.76 -5.50
N PRO A 118 1.93 -24.70 -5.04
CA PRO A 118 0.71 -24.37 -4.31
C PRO A 118 1.07 -23.45 -3.14
N PHE A 119 0.19 -22.50 -2.84
CA PHE A 119 0.25 -21.81 -1.55
C PHE A 119 0.28 -22.87 -0.46
N PRO A 120 1.22 -22.80 0.51
CA PRO A 120 1.14 -23.68 1.66
C PRO A 120 -0.24 -23.46 2.27
N GLU A 121 -1.05 -24.51 2.34
CA GLU A 121 -2.32 -24.45 3.05
C GLU A 121 -1.99 -24.13 4.51
N CYS A 122 -2.50 -23.00 5.02
CA CYS A 122 -2.35 -22.65 6.42
C CYS A 122 -2.96 -23.80 7.24
N PRO A 123 -2.15 -24.54 8.03
CA PRO A 123 -2.70 -25.62 8.82
C PRO A 123 -3.69 -25.03 9.84
N PRO A 124 -4.91 -25.55 9.97
CA PRO A 124 -5.85 -25.03 10.95
C PRO A 124 -5.23 -25.07 12.36
N PRO A 125 -5.49 -24.07 13.22
CA PRO A 125 -4.98 -24.07 14.58
C PRO A 125 -5.45 -25.33 15.33
N GLU A 126 -4.54 -25.97 16.06
CA GLU A 126 -4.89 -27.13 16.90
C GLU A 126 -5.53 -26.60 18.20
N THR A 127 -6.74 -27.03 18.52
CA THR A 127 -7.38 -26.66 19.80
C THR A 127 -6.93 -27.63 20.88
N ILE A 128 -6.07 -27.16 21.80
CA ILE A 128 -5.64 -27.91 22.99
C ILE A 128 -6.17 -27.14 24.20
N GLU A 129 -6.94 -27.79 25.07
CA GLU A 129 -7.59 -27.18 26.25
C GLU A 129 -8.47 -25.94 26.00
N GLY A 130 -8.96 -25.76 24.76
CA GLY A 130 -9.82 -24.63 24.39
C GLY A 130 -9.07 -23.37 23.94
N GLU A 131 -7.74 -23.43 23.86
CA GLU A 131 -6.89 -22.39 23.28
C GLU A 131 -6.38 -22.84 21.89
N GLU A 132 -6.31 -21.90 20.94
CA GLU A 132 -5.74 -22.16 19.61
C GLU A 132 -4.21 -22.19 19.69
N GLU A 133 -3.61 -23.38 19.55
CA GLU A 133 -2.17 -23.57 19.49
C GLU A 133 -1.67 -23.63 18.04
N TYR A 134 -0.60 -22.87 17.78
CA TYR A 134 0.05 -22.77 16.48
C TYR A 134 1.45 -23.37 16.56
N LYS A 135 1.87 -24.12 15.52
CA LYS A 135 3.21 -24.69 15.49
C LYS A 135 4.25 -23.62 15.19
N VAL A 136 5.22 -23.42 16.08
CA VAL A 136 6.33 -22.47 15.86
C VAL A 136 7.22 -22.94 14.70
N GLU A 137 7.46 -22.06 13.74
CA GLU A 137 8.47 -22.26 12.68
C GLU A 137 9.83 -21.72 13.14
N GLN A 138 9.86 -20.48 13.61
CA GLN A 138 11.09 -19.77 13.94
C GLN A 138 10.83 -18.61 14.92
N ILE A 139 11.82 -18.29 15.77
CA ILE A 139 11.85 -17.03 16.53
C ILE A 139 12.56 -15.98 15.69
N ILE A 140 11.87 -14.88 15.39
CA ILE A 140 12.34 -13.82 14.49
C ILE A 140 13.08 -12.72 15.25
N ASP A 141 12.57 -12.34 16.42
CA ASP A 141 13.12 -11.25 17.22
C ASP A 141 12.89 -11.48 18.71
N SER A 142 13.62 -10.76 19.54
CA SER A 142 13.47 -10.76 20.99
C SER A 142 13.58 -9.34 21.55
N LYS A 143 12.67 -8.97 22.45
CA LYS A 143 12.70 -7.68 23.13
C LYS A 143 12.49 -7.83 24.62
N ARG A 144 13.00 -6.87 25.38
CA ARG A 144 12.80 -6.79 26.83
C ARG A 144 11.84 -5.65 27.15
N GLN A 145 10.72 -5.97 27.79
CA GLN A 145 9.72 -4.99 28.19
C GLN A 145 9.31 -5.25 29.64
N GLN A 146 9.34 -4.21 30.48
CA GLN A 146 9.02 -4.30 31.92
C GLN A 146 9.74 -5.45 32.65
N GLY A 147 11.01 -5.68 32.32
CA GLY A 147 11.83 -6.73 32.93
C GLY A 147 11.60 -8.14 32.37
N LYS A 148 10.58 -8.38 31.53
CA LYS A 148 10.28 -9.68 30.91
C LYS A 148 10.79 -9.75 29.46
N TRP A 149 11.15 -10.96 29.02
CA TRP A 149 11.51 -11.24 27.64
C TRP A 149 10.27 -11.58 26.82
N PHE A 150 10.16 -11.00 25.63
CA PHE A 150 9.17 -11.31 24.62
C PHE A 150 9.87 -11.76 23.35
N TYR A 151 9.32 -12.76 22.68
CA TYR A 151 9.82 -13.31 21.43
C TYR A 151 8.78 -13.10 20.32
N LEU A 152 9.22 -12.62 19.16
CA LEU A 152 8.39 -12.56 17.96
C LEU A 152 8.44 -13.92 17.28
N ILE A 153 7.30 -14.60 17.24
CA ILE A 153 7.18 -15.96 16.72
C ILE A 153 6.68 -15.92 15.28
N LYS A 154 7.39 -16.61 14.38
CA LYS A 154 6.89 -16.99 13.07
C LYS A 154 6.20 -18.35 13.17
N TRP A 155 4.92 -18.39 12.83
CA TRP A 155 4.11 -19.60 12.85
C TRP A 155 4.27 -20.39 11.55
N ARG A 156 4.33 -21.72 11.67
CA ARG A 156 4.55 -22.61 10.53
C ARG A 156 3.32 -22.63 9.64
N GLY A 157 3.54 -22.31 8.36
CA GLY A 157 2.48 -22.29 7.36
C GLY A 157 1.65 -21.01 7.35
N TYR A 158 2.04 -20.02 8.14
CA TYR A 158 1.40 -18.70 8.20
C TYR A 158 2.34 -17.63 7.66
N GLY A 159 1.75 -16.52 7.22
CA GLY A 159 2.51 -15.40 6.69
C GLY A 159 3.12 -14.54 7.80
N PRO A 160 4.04 -13.63 7.45
CA PRO A 160 4.60 -12.67 8.42
C PRO A 160 3.53 -11.78 9.08
N GLU A 161 2.36 -11.62 8.44
CA GLU A 161 1.18 -10.95 9.00
C GLU A 161 0.62 -11.59 10.28
N ASP A 162 0.87 -12.88 10.50
CA ASP A 162 0.36 -13.63 11.65
C ASP A 162 1.37 -13.69 12.80
N ASN A 163 2.57 -13.12 12.62
CA ASN A 163 3.61 -13.15 13.64
C ASN A 163 3.16 -12.40 14.90
N SER A 164 3.37 -13.00 16.07
CA SER A 164 2.95 -12.45 17.37
C SER A 164 4.08 -12.39 18.39
N TRP A 165 4.00 -11.41 19.30
CA TRP A 165 4.92 -11.28 20.43
C TRP A 165 4.41 -12.10 21.62
N ASN A 166 5.14 -13.14 21.99
CA ASN A 166 4.78 -14.01 23.11
C ASN A 166 5.81 -13.86 24.25
N PRO A 167 5.38 -13.82 25.52
CA PRO A 167 6.31 -13.76 26.64
C PRO A 167 7.09 -15.06 26.74
N LYS A 168 8.32 -14.99 27.28
CA LYS A 168 9.05 -16.18 27.70
C LYS A 168 8.23 -16.88 28.79
N SER A 169 7.65 -18.03 28.48
CA SER A 169 7.11 -18.93 29.49
C SER A 169 8.26 -19.40 30.38
N CYS A 170 8.06 -19.29 31.70
CA CYS A 170 9.00 -19.78 32.71
C CYS A 170 8.92 -21.30 32.83
#